data_AF-A0A7W8XK84-F1
#
_entry.id   AF-A0A7W8XK84-F1
#
_cell.length_a   1.000
_cell.length_b   1.000
_cell.length_c   1.000
_cell.angle_alpha   90.00
_cell.angle_beta   90.00
_cell.angle_gamma   90.00
#
_symmetry.space_group_name_H-M   'P 1'
#
loop_
_entity.id
_entity.type
_entity.pdbx_description
1 polymer ?
#
loop_
_entity_poly.entity_id
_entity_poly.type
_entity_poly.pdbx_seq_one_letter_code
_entity_poly.pdbx_strand_id
1 'polypeptide(L)'
;MAQDHLHSTLKSAYCRALSLSRVDGQVAFAPAKSSWARALFKKLEGKDMENFVYLLESESAIFRAAELPDRNSIASISGLIGSDLIQMIRFDDMHSLFVGEEALRAGLTAFTIFDGYPIPLAGKIALLGGDGSKPYRSPSIMMTEAARRFKCCRPVLDPVFVPMDRVVNKGLIVAGALESLQVRIDRRSPVLL
;
A
#
# COMPACT_ATOMS: atom_id res chain seq x y z
N MET A 1 -12.50 -27.25 7.33
CA MET A 1 -11.19 -27.63 7.89
C MET A 1 -10.09 -27.85 6.83
N ALA A 2 -10.38 -28.22 5.58
CA ALA A 2 -9.35 -28.37 4.54
C ALA A 2 -8.91 -27.06 3.84
N GLN A 3 -9.73 -26.01 3.91
CA GLN A 3 -9.53 -24.74 3.20
C GLN A 3 -8.53 -23.81 3.90
N ASP A 4 -8.50 -23.85 5.25
CA ASP A 4 -7.60 -23.04 6.06
C ASP A 4 -6.14 -23.51 5.97
N HIS A 5 -5.94 -24.82 5.76
CA HIS A 5 -4.61 -25.38 5.55
C HIS A 5 -4.01 -24.93 4.22
N LEU A 6 -4.79 -24.88 3.14
CA LEU A 6 -4.34 -24.41 1.82
C LEU A 6 -3.92 -22.93 1.86
N HIS A 7 -4.67 -22.10 2.59
CA HIS A 7 -4.41 -20.66 2.69
C HIS A 7 -3.15 -20.34 3.52
N SER A 8 -2.89 -21.14 4.57
CA SER A 8 -1.66 -21.08 5.38
C SER A 8 -0.42 -21.50 4.56
N THR A 9 -0.53 -22.59 3.80
CA THR A 9 0.57 -23.08 2.96
C THR A 9 0.91 -22.11 1.82
N LEU A 10 -0.10 -21.44 1.23
CA LEU A 10 0.10 -20.42 0.19
C LEU A 10 0.78 -19.15 0.71
N LYS A 11 0.41 -18.66 1.91
CA LYS A 11 1.11 -17.54 2.55
C LYS A 11 2.56 -17.88 2.89
N SER A 12 2.81 -19.09 3.39
CA SER A 12 4.16 -19.57 3.71
C SER A 12 5.04 -19.74 2.45
N ALA A 13 4.48 -20.27 1.36
CA ALA A 13 5.16 -20.39 0.08
C ALA A 13 5.45 -19.03 -0.57
N TYR A 14 4.54 -18.06 -0.45
CA TYR A 14 4.74 -16.69 -0.92
C TYR A 14 5.87 -15.98 -0.17
N CYS A 15 5.93 -16.14 1.16
CA CYS A 15 7.05 -15.62 1.97
C CYS A 15 8.39 -16.31 1.65
N ARG A 16 8.38 -17.59 1.26
CA ARG A 16 9.60 -18.32 0.84
C ARG A 16 10.07 -18.03 -0.59
N ALA A 17 9.17 -17.66 -1.50
CA ALA A 17 9.50 -17.35 -2.89
C ALA A 17 10.16 -15.96 -3.06
N LEU A 18 10.08 -15.11 -2.04
CA LEU A 18 10.80 -13.85 -1.96
C LEU A 18 12.26 -14.10 -1.55
N SER A 19 13.08 -14.55 -2.50
CA SER A 19 14.53 -14.64 -2.29
C SER A 19 15.13 -13.23 -2.30
N LEU A 20 15.60 -12.77 -1.14
CA LEU A 20 16.39 -11.54 -1.03
C LEU A 20 17.74 -11.78 -1.74
N SER A 21 17.93 -11.18 -2.91
CA SER A 21 19.26 -11.03 -3.50
C SER A 21 19.79 -9.65 -3.14
N ARG A 22 20.87 -9.62 -2.35
CA ARG A 22 21.64 -8.39 -2.12
C ARG A 22 22.52 -8.16 -3.35
N VAL A 23 22.20 -7.12 -4.11
CA VAL A 23 23.16 -6.48 -5.02
C VAL A 23 23.18 -5.01 -4.62
N ASP A 24 24.32 -4.56 -4.10
CA ASP A 24 24.71 -3.16 -3.85
C ASP A 24 23.67 -2.24 -3.20
N GLY A 25 23.38 -2.49 -1.91
CA GLY A 25 22.83 -1.47 -1.00
C GLY A 25 21.38 -1.02 -1.25
N GLN A 26 20.70 -1.52 -2.28
CA GLN A 26 19.27 -1.35 -2.50
C GLN A 26 18.57 -2.71 -2.41
N VAL A 27 17.56 -2.82 -1.54
CA VAL A 27 16.69 -4.01 -1.51
C VAL A 27 15.74 -3.92 -2.71
N ALA A 28 16.18 -4.44 -3.85
CA ALA A 28 15.32 -4.63 -5.01
C ALA A 28 14.55 -5.95 -4.85
N PHE A 29 13.23 -5.89 -4.87
CA PHE A 29 12.39 -7.06 -5.04
C PHE A 29 12.57 -7.56 -6.48
N ALA A 30 13.24 -8.70 -6.64
CA ALA A 30 13.28 -9.37 -7.93
C ALA A 30 11.86 -9.83 -8.30
N PRO A 31 11.33 -9.50 -9.49
CA PRO A 31 10.02 -9.99 -9.91
C PRO A 31 10.04 -11.51 -9.94
N ALA A 32 9.11 -12.13 -9.23
CA ALA A 32 8.98 -13.59 -9.18
C ALA A 32 8.83 -14.13 -10.61
N LYS A 33 9.86 -14.80 -11.11
CA LYS A 33 9.87 -15.49 -12.42
C LYS A 33 9.04 -16.78 -12.38
N SER A 34 8.05 -16.89 -11.50
CA SER A 34 7.27 -18.11 -11.37
C SER A 34 6.10 -18.09 -12.38
N SER A 35 6.10 -19.08 -13.28
CA SER A 35 5.07 -19.27 -14.30
C SER A 35 3.67 -19.43 -13.69
N TRP A 36 3.58 -19.94 -12.46
CA TRP A 36 2.31 -20.07 -11.75
C TRP A 36 1.77 -18.73 -11.22
N ALA A 37 2.62 -17.77 -10.84
CA ALA A 37 2.17 -16.44 -10.46
C ALA A 37 1.60 -15.71 -11.68
N ARG A 38 2.30 -15.79 -12.83
CA ARG A 38 1.78 -15.29 -14.11
C ARG A 38 0.49 -15.99 -14.53
N ALA A 39 0.36 -17.31 -14.31
CA ALA A 39 -0.86 -18.05 -14.62
C ALA A 39 -2.01 -17.68 -13.67
N LEU A 40 -1.73 -17.35 -12.40
CA LEU A 40 -2.72 -16.87 -11.45
C LEU A 40 -3.18 -15.45 -11.82
N PHE A 41 -2.23 -14.56 -12.19
CA PHE A 41 -2.52 -13.24 -12.73
C PHE A 41 -3.32 -13.32 -14.03
N LYS A 42 -2.93 -14.18 -14.98
CA LYS A 42 -3.68 -14.41 -16.23
C LYS A 42 -5.06 -15.04 -15.99
N LYS A 43 -5.24 -15.79 -14.89
CA LYS A 43 -6.54 -16.34 -14.48
C LYS A 43 -7.42 -15.31 -13.78
N LEU A 44 -6.83 -14.26 -13.19
CA LEU A 44 -7.52 -13.11 -12.63
C LEU A 44 -7.82 -12.04 -13.70
N GLU A 45 -6.91 -11.83 -14.65
CA GLU A 45 -7.10 -11.01 -15.87
C GLU A 45 -8.05 -11.67 -16.88
N GLY A 46 -8.13 -13.01 -16.89
CA GLY A 46 -8.98 -13.79 -17.79
C GLY A 46 -10.42 -13.98 -17.30
N LYS A 47 -10.78 -13.37 -16.17
CA LYS A 47 -12.17 -13.13 -15.79
C LYS A 47 -12.39 -11.67 -16.17
N ASP A 48 -13.15 -11.40 -17.23
CA ASP A 48 -13.53 -10.04 -17.61
C ASP A 48 -14.20 -9.36 -16.40
N MET A 49 -13.40 -8.69 -15.57
CA MET A 49 -13.92 -7.87 -14.48
C MET A 49 -14.47 -6.61 -15.14
N GLU A 50 -15.71 -6.68 -15.59
CA GLU A 50 -16.37 -5.53 -16.23
C GLU A 50 -16.45 -4.32 -15.26
N ASN A 51 -16.51 -4.58 -13.95
CA ASN A 51 -16.63 -3.56 -12.91
C ASN A 51 -15.53 -3.73 -11.85
N PHE A 52 -14.50 -2.88 -11.91
CA PHE A 52 -13.40 -2.89 -10.96
C PHE A 52 -13.03 -1.49 -10.49
N VAL A 53 -12.27 -1.45 -9.41
CA VAL A 53 -11.71 -0.24 -8.82
C VAL A 53 -10.25 -0.50 -8.50
N TYR A 54 -9.40 0.54 -8.53
CA TYR A 54 -8.07 0.41 -7.97
C TYR A 54 -8.10 0.78 -6.49
N LEU A 55 -7.61 -0.11 -5.63
CA LEU A 55 -7.63 0.03 -4.18
C LEU A 55 -6.20 0.12 -3.66
N LEU A 56 -5.85 1.28 -3.11
CA LEU A 56 -4.57 1.54 -2.46
C LEU A 56 -4.74 1.43 -0.94
N GLU A 57 -3.92 0.60 -0.31
CA GLU A 57 -3.86 0.48 1.15
C GLU A 57 -2.62 1.18 1.68
N SER A 58 -2.79 2.25 2.46
CA SER A 58 -1.67 3.08 2.94
C SER A 58 -0.68 2.29 3.80
N GLU A 59 -1.17 1.37 4.63
CA GLU A 59 -0.37 0.56 5.55
C GLU A 59 0.57 -0.42 4.84
N SER A 60 0.01 -1.24 3.94
CA SER A 60 0.80 -2.21 3.18
C SER A 60 1.51 -1.57 1.98
N ALA A 61 1.11 -0.36 1.58
CA ALA A 61 1.44 0.29 0.32
C ALA A 61 1.07 -0.55 -0.91
N ILE A 62 0.11 -1.47 -0.79
CA ILE A 62 -0.36 -2.31 -1.91
C ILE A 62 -1.39 -1.52 -2.71
N PHE A 63 -1.21 -1.48 -4.03
CA PHE A 63 -2.16 -0.95 -4.98
C PHE A 63 -2.58 -2.05 -5.95
N ARG A 64 -3.87 -2.38 -5.96
CA ARG A 64 -4.39 -3.52 -6.71
C ARG A 64 -5.73 -3.21 -7.35
N ALA A 65 -6.11 -3.98 -8.36
CA ALA A 65 -7.50 -4.04 -8.80
C ALA A 65 -8.35 -4.84 -7.79
N ALA A 66 -9.56 -4.36 -7.53
CA ALA A 66 -10.57 -5.05 -6.73
C ALA A 66 -11.91 -5.00 -7.46
N GLU A 67 -12.72 -6.04 -7.30
CA GLU A 67 -14.07 -6.10 -7.85
C GLU A 67 -14.98 -5.10 -7.14
N LEU A 68 -15.78 -4.36 -7.91
CA LEU A 68 -16.82 -3.49 -7.38
C LEU A 68 -18.19 -4.20 -7.54
N PRO A 69 -18.80 -4.70 -6.45
CA PRO A 69 -19.99 -5.53 -6.55
C PRO A 69 -21.21 -4.84 -7.18
N ASP A 70 -21.41 -3.55 -6.85
CA ASP A 70 -22.50 -2.74 -7.41
C ASP A 70 -22.02 -1.32 -7.74
N ARG A 71 -21.99 -1.02 -9.04
CA ARG A 71 -21.64 0.28 -9.62
C ARG A 71 -22.63 1.41 -9.30
N ASN A 72 -23.79 1.10 -8.75
CA ASN A 72 -24.80 2.06 -8.35
C ASN A 72 -24.88 2.24 -6.83
N SER A 73 -24.04 1.56 -6.06
CA SER A 73 -24.06 1.60 -4.60
C SER A 73 -22.81 2.28 -4.04
N ILE A 74 -23.01 3.40 -3.35
CA ILE A 74 -21.96 4.02 -2.56
C ILE A 74 -21.56 3.12 -1.38
N ALA A 75 -22.50 2.33 -0.85
CA ALA A 75 -22.23 1.38 0.23
C ALA A 75 -21.26 0.27 -0.19
N SER A 76 -21.23 -0.11 -1.48
CA SER A 76 -20.23 -1.03 -2.00
C SER A 76 -18.82 -0.43 -1.95
N ILE A 77 -18.67 0.86 -2.22
CA ILE A 77 -17.39 1.58 -2.09
C ILE A 77 -17.00 1.72 -0.61
N SER A 78 -17.93 2.14 0.25
CA SER A 78 -17.74 2.21 1.71
C SER A 78 -17.28 0.87 2.29
N GLY A 79 -17.88 -0.24 1.87
CA GLY A 79 -17.49 -1.59 2.29
C GLY A 79 -16.07 -1.99 1.83
N LEU A 80 -15.65 -1.59 0.64
CA LEU A 80 -14.28 -1.82 0.15
C LEU A 80 -13.25 -1.01 0.93
N ILE A 81 -13.57 0.26 1.22
CA ILE A 81 -12.73 1.16 2.03
C ILE A 81 -12.69 0.70 3.49
N GLY A 82 -13.79 0.14 3.99
CA GLY A 82 -13.98 -0.20 5.40
C GLY A 82 -14.27 1.03 6.27
N SER A 83 -15.03 1.99 5.73
CA SER A 83 -15.41 3.22 6.44
C SER A 83 -16.85 3.60 6.11
N ASP A 84 -17.62 3.97 7.14
CA ASP A 84 -19.03 4.33 7.00
C ASP A 84 -19.21 5.73 6.39
N LEU A 85 -18.29 6.64 6.71
CA LEU A 85 -18.24 7.99 6.15
C LEU A 85 -17.08 8.10 5.16
N ILE A 86 -17.43 8.35 3.90
CA ILE A 86 -16.45 8.48 2.83
C ILE A 86 -16.56 9.83 2.13
N GLN A 87 -15.41 10.40 1.81
CA GLN A 87 -15.26 11.63 1.05
C GLN A 87 -14.85 11.31 -0.38
N MET A 88 -15.38 12.06 -1.35
CA MET A 88 -14.92 12.04 -2.73
C MET A 88 -13.92 13.18 -2.99
N ILE A 89 -12.80 12.86 -3.62
CA ILE A 89 -11.75 13.81 -4.02
C ILE A 89 -11.49 13.61 -5.50
N ARG A 90 -11.44 14.70 -6.28
CA ARG A 90 -11.13 14.62 -7.71
C ARG A 90 -9.68 14.16 -7.92
N PHE A 91 -9.47 13.14 -8.75
CA PHE A 91 -8.13 12.67 -9.12
C PHE A 91 -7.60 13.43 -10.36
N ASP A 92 -8.44 13.51 -11.39
CA ASP A 92 -8.25 14.27 -12.62
C ASP A 92 -9.64 14.60 -13.23
N ASP A 93 -9.72 14.86 -14.53
CA ASP A 93 -11.00 15.18 -15.20
C ASP A 93 -11.95 13.99 -15.37
N MET A 94 -11.42 12.78 -15.34
CA MET A 94 -12.13 11.54 -15.68
C MET A 94 -12.09 10.50 -14.55
N HIS A 95 -11.52 10.83 -13.40
CA HIS A 95 -11.38 9.92 -12.28
C HIS A 95 -11.56 10.61 -10.92
N SER A 96 -12.07 9.84 -9.96
CA SER A 96 -12.31 10.29 -8.59
C SER A 96 -11.76 9.28 -7.58
N LEU A 97 -11.24 9.80 -6.48
CA LEU A 97 -10.87 9.06 -5.29
C LEU A 97 -12.02 9.05 -4.29
N PHE A 98 -12.21 7.93 -3.61
CA PHE A 98 -13.02 7.81 -2.42
C PHE A 98 -12.13 7.38 -1.26
N VAL A 99 -12.26 8.08 -0.14
CA VAL A 99 -11.45 7.87 1.07
C VAL A 99 -12.34 7.90 2.30
N GLY A 100 -11.95 7.22 3.37
CA GLY A 100 -12.63 7.36 4.66
C GLY A 100 -12.38 8.75 5.26
N GLU A 101 -13.44 9.45 5.65
CA GLU A 101 -13.34 10.79 6.24
C GLU A 101 -12.60 10.77 7.58
N GLU A 102 -12.85 9.73 8.38
CA GLU A 102 -12.23 9.55 9.69
C GLU A 102 -10.93 8.75 9.66
N ALA A 103 -10.39 8.48 8.46
CA ALA A 103 -9.20 7.65 8.32
C ALA A 103 -7.95 8.33 8.93
N LEU A 104 -7.89 9.66 8.95
CA LEU A 104 -6.82 10.45 9.58
C LEU A 104 -7.07 10.61 11.08
N ARG A 105 -6.77 9.56 11.84
CA ARG A 105 -6.95 9.52 13.30
C ARG A 105 -5.63 9.39 14.05
N ALA A 106 -5.64 9.70 15.34
CA ALA A 106 -4.51 9.46 16.22
C ALA A 106 -4.09 7.98 16.20
N GLY A 107 -2.79 7.71 16.30
CA GLY A 107 -2.23 6.36 16.31
C GLY A 107 -2.05 5.72 14.92
N LEU A 108 -2.23 6.48 13.84
CA LEU A 108 -1.97 6.00 12.49
C LEU A 108 -0.50 5.60 12.27
N THR A 109 -0.28 4.44 11.65
CA THR A 109 1.08 3.91 11.38
C THR A 109 1.56 4.20 9.95
N ALA A 110 0.65 4.57 9.04
CA ALA A 110 0.98 4.93 7.66
C ALA A 110 -0.12 5.75 7.00
N PHE A 111 0.27 6.71 6.17
CA PHE A 111 -0.62 7.58 5.39
C PHE A 111 -0.11 7.68 3.95
N THR A 112 -0.89 8.29 3.07
CA THR A 112 -0.56 8.46 1.65
C THR A 112 -0.59 9.94 1.29
N ILE A 113 0.49 10.44 0.69
CA ILE A 113 0.49 11.74 0.03
C ILE A 113 -0.07 11.54 -1.38
N PHE A 114 -1.09 12.31 -1.74
CA PHE A 114 -1.61 12.41 -3.11
C PHE A 114 -1.16 13.73 -3.71
N ASP A 115 -0.44 13.65 -4.83
CA ASP A 115 0.10 14.82 -5.51
C ASP A 115 -1.00 15.81 -5.92
N GLY A 116 -0.79 17.10 -5.61
CA GLY A 116 -1.77 18.16 -5.85
C GLY A 116 -2.91 18.27 -4.83
N TYR A 117 -2.93 17.45 -3.77
CA TYR A 117 -3.91 17.55 -2.69
C TYR A 117 -3.22 17.91 -1.36
N PRO A 118 -3.67 18.96 -0.65
CA PRO A 118 -2.93 19.51 0.48
C PRO A 118 -3.00 18.65 1.76
N ILE A 119 -3.99 17.78 1.87
CA ILE A 119 -4.25 16.98 3.07
C ILE A 119 -3.80 15.53 2.79
N PRO A 120 -2.96 14.90 3.63
CA PRO A 120 -2.64 13.48 3.47
C PRO A 120 -3.89 12.60 3.52
N LEU A 121 -3.88 11.47 2.83
CA LEU A 121 -4.94 10.46 2.86
C LEU A 121 -4.53 9.30 3.78
N ALA A 122 -5.49 8.54 4.29
CA ALA A 122 -5.19 7.40 5.17
C ALA A 122 -6.13 6.23 4.93
N GLY A 123 -5.76 5.07 5.48
CA GLY A 123 -6.52 3.84 5.32
C GLY A 123 -6.49 3.35 3.87
N LYS A 124 -7.66 2.91 3.39
CA LYS A 124 -7.85 2.44 2.02
C LYS A 124 -8.41 3.57 1.15
N ILE A 125 -7.86 3.70 -0.05
CA ILE A 125 -8.19 4.74 -1.02
C ILE A 125 -8.65 4.04 -2.30
N ALA A 126 -9.87 4.34 -2.73
CA ALA A 126 -10.47 3.72 -3.91
C ALA A 126 -10.46 4.71 -5.08
N LEU A 127 -9.85 4.34 -6.20
CA LEU A 127 -9.81 5.14 -7.43
C LEU A 127 -10.76 4.56 -8.47
N LEU A 128 -11.77 5.35 -8.86
CA LEU A 128 -12.79 5.00 -9.84
C LEU A 128 -12.76 5.96 -11.04
N GLY A 129 -13.32 5.52 -12.17
CA GLY A 129 -13.59 6.38 -13.32
C GLY A 129 -14.88 7.18 -13.14
N GLY A 130 -14.92 8.36 -13.79
CA GLY A 130 -15.98 9.35 -13.70
C GLY A 130 -15.67 10.50 -12.75
N ASP A 131 -16.64 11.38 -12.59
CA ASP A 131 -16.60 12.56 -11.71
C ASP A 131 -17.07 12.27 -10.28
N GLY A 132 -17.26 10.99 -9.95
CA GLY A 132 -17.83 10.54 -8.67
C GLY A 132 -19.35 10.46 -8.67
N SER A 133 -20.02 10.66 -9.81
CA SER A 133 -21.44 10.35 -9.97
C SER A 133 -21.67 8.87 -10.28
N LYS A 134 -22.88 8.39 -9.99
CA LYS A 134 -23.34 7.08 -10.45
C LYS A 134 -23.68 7.14 -11.96
N PRO A 135 -23.59 6.02 -12.70
CA PRO A 135 -22.97 4.76 -12.28
C PRO A 135 -21.46 4.91 -12.18
N TYR A 136 -20.87 4.35 -11.12
CA TYR A 136 -19.42 4.33 -10.93
C TYR A 136 -18.77 3.43 -11.98
N ARG A 137 -17.66 3.88 -12.56
CA ARG A 137 -17.02 3.19 -13.67
C ARG A 137 -15.65 2.67 -13.27
N SER A 138 -15.22 1.63 -13.96
CA SER A 138 -13.83 1.19 -13.90
C SER A 138 -12.90 2.32 -14.36
N PRO A 139 -11.74 2.52 -13.70
CA PRO A 139 -10.76 3.51 -14.14
C PRO A 139 -10.32 3.27 -15.58
N SER A 140 -10.23 4.34 -16.36
CA SER A 140 -9.70 4.31 -17.73
C SER A 140 -8.17 4.48 -17.77
N ILE A 141 -7.59 5.02 -16.70
CA ILE A 141 -6.15 5.16 -16.51
C ILE A 141 -5.50 3.82 -16.13
N MET A 142 -4.26 3.60 -16.56
CA MET A 142 -3.48 2.43 -16.12
C MET A 142 -3.07 2.56 -14.65
N MET A 143 -3.09 1.45 -13.90
CA MET A 143 -2.70 1.41 -12.48
C MET A 143 -1.27 1.93 -12.25
N THR A 144 -0.34 1.66 -13.18
CA THR A 144 1.05 2.17 -13.14
C THR A 144 1.12 3.69 -13.21
N GLU A 145 0.26 4.33 -14.01
CA GLU A 145 0.21 5.78 -14.14
C GLU A 145 -0.44 6.41 -12.92
N ALA A 146 -1.57 5.85 -12.48
CA ALA A 146 -2.24 6.29 -11.26
C ALA A 146 -1.31 6.23 -10.04
N ALA A 147 -0.50 5.17 -9.92
CA ALA A 147 0.43 4.97 -8.80
C ALA A 147 1.49 6.07 -8.67
N ARG A 148 1.86 6.74 -9.77
CA ARG A 148 2.87 7.81 -9.76
C ARG A 148 2.43 9.02 -8.95
N ARG A 149 1.12 9.21 -8.80
CA ARG A 149 0.53 10.32 -8.03
C ARG A 149 0.50 10.07 -6.53
N PHE A 150 0.87 8.87 -6.08
CA PHE A 150 0.83 8.49 -4.67
C PHE A 150 2.23 8.27 -4.08
N LYS A 151 2.40 8.67 -2.82
CA LYS A 151 3.54 8.29 -1.97
C LYS A 151 3.02 7.75 -0.64
N CYS A 152 3.19 6.46 -0.41
CA CYS A 152 2.88 5.84 0.88
C CYS A 152 3.99 6.18 1.86
N CYS A 153 3.60 6.72 3.00
CA CYS A 153 4.47 7.27 4.03
C CYS A 153 4.25 6.52 5.34
N ARG A 154 5.33 6.17 6.02
CA ARG A 154 5.28 5.59 7.36
C ARG A 154 6.33 6.25 8.27
N PRO A 155 5.96 6.65 9.50
CA PRO A 155 6.96 7.00 10.50
C PRO A 155 7.81 5.77 10.83
N VAL A 156 9.12 5.94 10.91
CA VAL A 156 10.07 4.90 11.32
C VAL A 156 10.98 5.43 12.42
N LEU A 157 11.38 4.52 13.30
CA LEU A 157 12.35 4.76 14.34
C LEU A 157 13.67 4.13 13.89
N ASP A 158 14.63 4.97 13.52
CA ASP A 158 15.96 4.54 13.12
C ASP A 158 16.86 4.51 14.37
N PRO A 159 17.42 3.34 14.75
CA PRO A 159 18.29 3.24 15.92
C PRO A 159 19.65 3.89 15.65
N VAL A 160 20.12 4.67 16.62
CA VAL A 160 21.47 5.25 16.63
C VAL A 160 22.27 4.52 17.69
N PHE A 161 23.40 3.93 17.29
CA PHE A 161 24.27 3.18 18.18
C PHE A 161 25.52 3.97 18.56
N VAL A 162 26.05 3.72 19.75
CA VAL A 162 27.29 4.30 20.24
C VAL A 162 28.45 3.88 19.33
N PRO A 163 29.23 4.83 18.78
CA PRO A 163 30.41 4.54 17.98
C PRO A 163 31.48 3.76 18.76
N MET A 164 32.22 2.90 18.07
CA MET A 164 33.23 2.02 18.69
C MET A 164 34.41 2.78 19.31
N ASP A 165 34.68 3.99 18.82
CA ASP A 165 35.80 4.85 19.21
C ASP A 165 35.43 5.89 20.27
N ARG A 166 34.18 5.92 20.73
CA ARG A 166 33.72 6.90 21.71
C ARG A 166 34.28 6.60 23.10
N VAL A 167 35.22 7.43 23.54
CA VAL A 167 35.75 7.40 24.91
C VAL A 167 34.85 8.25 25.82
N VAL A 168 34.16 7.61 26.76
CA VAL A 168 33.36 8.31 27.79
C VAL A 168 34.13 8.37 29.11
N ASN A 169 34.10 9.52 29.78
CA ASN A 169 34.70 9.73 31.10
C ASN A 169 34.01 8.84 32.15
N LYS A 170 34.46 7.57 32.26
CA LYS A 170 34.27 6.59 33.37
C LYS A 170 34.62 5.14 33.02
N GLY A 171 35.21 4.86 31.85
CA GLY A 171 35.89 3.58 31.60
C GLY A 171 35.00 2.37 31.25
N LEU A 172 33.68 2.56 31.08
CA LEU A 172 32.81 1.55 30.48
C LEU A 172 32.41 1.99 29.07
N ILE A 173 32.96 1.32 28.06
CA ILE A 173 32.54 1.45 26.67
C ILE A 173 31.66 0.23 26.36
N VAL A 174 30.33 0.41 26.28
CA VAL A 174 29.46 -0.61 25.69
C VAL A 174 29.29 -0.25 24.21
N ALA A 175 30.33 -0.54 23.44
CA ALA A 175 30.35 -0.29 22.01
C ALA A 175 29.16 -1.00 21.35
N GLY A 176 28.42 -0.30 20.48
CA GLY A 176 27.20 -0.83 19.88
C GLY A 176 25.94 -0.79 20.76
N ALA A 177 25.98 -0.16 21.95
CA ALA A 177 24.77 0.13 22.72
C ALA A 177 23.85 1.12 21.95
N LEU A 178 22.53 0.99 22.11
CA LEU A 178 21.58 1.96 21.58
C LEU A 178 21.72 3.28 22.33
N GLU A 179 22.08 4.34 21.62
CA GLU A 179 22.25 5.69 22.15
C GLU A 179 20.93 6.48 22.08
N SER A 180 20.25 6.42 20.94
CA SER A 180 19.00 7.14 20.72
C SER A 180 18.16 6.52 19.60
N LEU A 181 16.93 6.99 19.44
CA LEU A 181 16.06 6.69 18.32
C LEU A 181 15.79 7.98 17.56
N GLN A 182 16.08 7.98 16.26
CA GLN A 182 15.73 9.09 15.37
C GLN A 182 14.41 8.79 14.67
N VAL A 183 13.54 9.79 14.59
CA VAL A 183 12.28 9.70 13.86
C VAL A 183 12.49 10.17 12.44
N ARG A 184 12.09 9.36 11.46
CA ARG A 184 12.07 9.72 10.04
C ARG A 184 10.75 9.31 9.41
N ILE A 185 10.36 9.97 8.33
CA ILE A 185 9.27 9.51 7.47
C ILE A 185 9.88 8.75 6.29
N ASP A 186 9.65 7.44 6.26
CA ASP A 186 9.94 6.61 5.11
C ASP A 186 8.86 6.83 4.03
N ARG A 187 9.27 7.02 2.79
CA ARG A 187 8.39 7.34 1.66
C ARG A 187 8.67 6.41 0.51
N ARG A 188 7.63 5.75 0.00
CA ARG A 188 7.74 4.81 -1.11
C ARG A 188 6.58 4.93 -2.09
N SER A 189 6.83 4.56 -3.34
CA SER A 189 5.75 4.38 -4.31
C SER A 189 4.93 3.13 -3.95
N PRO A 190 3.64 3.07 -4.32
CA PRO A 190 2.84 1.88 -4.12
C PRO A 190 3.41 0.65 -4.84
N VAL A 191 3.23 -0.53 -4.25
CA VAL A 191 3.54 -1.83 -4.83
C VAL A 191 2.32 -2.30 -5.60
N LEU A 192 2.49 -2.53 -6.91
CA LEU A 192 1.43 -2.94 -7.81
C LEU A 192 1.22 -4.45 -7.72
N LEU A 193 -0.01 -4.87 -7.43
CA LEU A 193 -0.43 -6.28 -7.45
C LEU A 193 -1.56 -6.47 -8.45
#